data_AF-A0A1E3L1L9-F1
#
_entry.id   AF-A0A1E3L1L9-F1
#
_cell.length_a   1.000
_cell.length_b   1.000
_cell.length_c   1.000
_cell.angle_alpha   90.00
_cell.angle_beta   90.00
_cell.angle_gamma   90.00
#
_symmetry.space_group_name_H-M   'P 1'
#
loop_
_entity.id
_entity.type
_entity.pdbx_description
1 polymer ?
#
loop_
_entity_poly.entity_id
_entity_poly.type
_entity_poly.pdbx_seq_one_letter_code
_entity_poly.pdbx_strand_id
1 'polypeptide(L)'
;MTLQSDPQIYTNPIIHEDYSDPDAIAVGDDFYMVASSFAHVPGLPLLHSTDLVHWKLIHYILPKLEFLEGSSDYDQPRHGEGVWAPSLRYQNGRFWVFFSTPDEGVFMCSAEQPTGPWTAPHMLKKVKGWIDPCPFWDEDGQAYLVHAFAHSRSGIRSKLQMFRMSADGRELLGEGQIVYDGGSVHPVMEGPKCYKREGKYYLFAPAGGVSHGWQVVLRADHIFGPYEDRIVLQQGNSEVNGPHQGSWVETSTGESWFLHFQDKYAYGRITHLQPMQWDNGWPIIGQYQQGQTAGEPVSQWRMPVTHNNNNPANEHSSEDQASNITSMQPYSLYEEQIQLLDGATQTFGSQWQWQANPQPDWYATDDEHQELRLYACPFVSREVGLSDKAVLYDAPQLLLQKLPSSHFTATTRLQIAPKSVTEKFGLTVFGRTYTYLAIEQNKDQHYRLSLTQGYNDQDAKGQALDHPIEEDIWQTDLHDLQVNPSQPHISNPIYLRVSVWLDTKQVDHPAPASTAREDQIPVSILHAGLSQFSYSLDGSHFIDIPHIEPIHPGHWVGAKVGIFAVDLKKRIEPFELTSDDQDTIGYAEYSTFFIEQQH
;
A
#
# COMPACT_ATOMS: atom_id res chain seq x y z
N MET A 1 -5.25 -46.10 -17.67
CA MET A 1 -5.40 -44.71 -18.16
C MET A 1 -5.61 -43.87 -16.92
N THR A 2 -4.53 -43.32 -16.38
CA THR A 2 -4.60 -42.30 -15.34
C THR A 2 -5.17 -41.05 -16.00
N LEU A 3 -6.31 -40.57 -15.51
CA LEU A 3 -6.86 -39.28 -15.87
C LEU A 3 -5.85 -38.24 -15.38
N GLN A 4 -5.07 -37.67 -16.29
CA GLN A 4 -4.27 -36.50 -15.98
C GLN A 4 -5.28 -35.36 -15.82
N SER A 5 -5.50 -34.90 -14.59
CA SER A 5 -6.30 -33.70 -14.34
C SER A 5 -5.67 -32.53 -15.08
N ASP A 6 -6.49 -31.69 -15.72
CA ASP A 6 -6.00 -30.47 -16.35
C ASP A 6 -5.23 -29.62 -15.31
N PRO A 7 -4.10 -29.01 -15.69
CA PRO A 7 -3.33 -28.19 -14.76
C PRO A 7 -4.18 -27.02 -14.26
N GLN A 8 -4.22 -26.79 -12.95
CA GLN A 8 -4.86 -25.61 -12.38
C GLN A 8 -4.18 -24.34 -12.90
N ILE A 9 -4.97 -23.31 -13.19
CA ILE A 9 -4.54 -22.04 -13.80
C ILE A 9 -4.81 -20.92 -12.80
N TYR A 10 -3.83 -20.03 -12.59
CA TYR A 10 -4.03 -18.75 -11.90
C TYR A 10 -4.20 -17.61 -12.92
N THR A 11 -4.78 -16.50 -12.44
CA THR A 11 -4.98 -15.27 -13.22
C THR A 11 -4.24 -14.12 -12.54
N ASN A 12 -3.56 -13.31 -13.33
CA ASN A 12 -2.95 -12.06 -12.87
C ASN A 12 -3.96 -10.89 -12.94
N PRO A 13 -3.84 -9.88 -12.06
CA PRO A 13 -2.91 -9.79 -10.92
C PRO A 13 -3.23 -10.82 -9.82
N ILE A 14 -2.19 -11.35 -9.16
CA ILE A 14 -2.37 -12.27 -8.02
C ILE A 14 -2.77 -11.54 -6.73
N ILE A 15 -2.46 -10.24 -6.63
CA ILE A 15 -2.96 -9.36 -5.57
C ILE A 15 -3.45 -8.08 -6.23
N HIS A 16 -4.76 -7.83 -6.15
CA HIS A 16 -5.39 -6.67 -6.77
C HIS A 16 -5.54 -5.47 -5.81
N GLU A 17 -4.50 -5.25 -5.01
CA GLU A 17 -4.40 -4.16 -4.02
C GLU A 17 -3.00 -3.53 -4.07
N ASP A 18 -2.86 -2.32 -3.52
CA ASP A 18 -1.58 -1.57 -3.45
C ASP A 18 -0.58 -2.17 -2.45
N TYR A 19 -0.04 -3.34 -2.76
CA TYR A 19 1.16 -3.89 -2.12
C TYR A 19 2.36 -3.62 -3.02
N SER A 20 2.73 -2.36 -3.04
CA SER A 20 3.80 -1.86 -3.86
C SER A 20 5.17 -2.39 -3.47
N ASP A 21 6.10 -2.35 -4.43
CA ASP A 21 7.50 -2.70 -4.20
C ASP A 21 7.71 -4.11 -3.61
N PRO A 22 7.00 -5.16 -4.11
CA PRO A 22 6.95 -6.45 -3.44
C PRO A 22 8.30 -7.17 -3.48
N ASP A 23 8.85 -7.53 -2.31
CA ASP A 23 10.02 -8.40 -2.22
C ASP A 23 9.66 -9.66 -1.44
N ALA A 24 9.78 -10.81 -2.10
CA ALA A 24 9.42 -12.11 -1.56
C ALA A 24 10.62 -13.05 -1.48
N ILE A 25 10.56 -13.96 -0.52
CA ILE A 25 11.52 -15.04 -0.32
C ILE A 25 10.80 -16.37 -0.05
N ALA A 26 11.48 -17.47 -0.32
CA ALA A 26 11.09 -18.80 0.15
C ALA A 26 11.85 -19.15 1.44
N VAL A 27 11.15 -19.75 2.40
CA VAL A 27 11.74 -20.35 3.61
C VAL A 27 11.12 -21.74 3.78
N GLY A 28 11.81 -22.76 3.29
CA GLY A 28 11.22 -24.10 3.15
C GLY A 28 10.16 -24.10 2.06
N ASP A 29 8.93 -24.53 2.39
CA ASP A 29 7.78 -24.54 1.49
C ASP A 29 6.86 -23.31 1.65
N ASP A 30 7.22 -22.37 2.52
CA ASP A 30 6.50 -21.15 2.77
C ASP A 30 7.13 -19.96 2.04
N PHE A 31 6.29 -19.05 1.57
CA PHE A 31 6.68 -17.82 0.91
C PHE A 31 6.25 -16.62 1.73
N TYR A 32 7.14 -15.63 1.85
CA TYR A 32 6.89 -14.40 2.60
C TYR A 32 7.19 -13.20 1.73
N MET A 33 6.34 -12.16 1.78
CA MET A 33 6.48 -10.94 1.00
C MET A 33 6.37 -9.71 1.89
N VAL A 34 7.27 -8.76 1.70
CA VAL A 34 7.14 -7.39 2.22
C VAL A 34 6.80 -6.42 1.10
N ALA A 35 6.12 -5.34 1.45
CA ALA A 35 5.78 -4.23 0.55
C ALA A 35 6.04 -2.89 1.22
N SER A 36 6.18 -1.83 0.43
CA SER A 36 6.27 -0.45 0.95
C SER A 36 4.98 -0.06 1.69
N SER A 37 5.11 0.81 2.70
CA SER A 37 3.94 1.38 3.41
C SER A 37 3.90 2.89 3.41
N PHE A 38 4.97 3.56 2.97
CA PHE A 38 5.12 5.01 3.05
C PHE A 38 4.90 5.50 4.49
N ALA A 39 4.11 6.56 4.67
CA ALA A 39 3.75 7.11 5.98
C ALA A 39 2.54 6.42 6.64
N HIS A 40 2.01 5.34 6.06
CA HIS A 40 0.87 4.64 6.66
C HIS A 40 1.28 3.75 7.83
N VAL A 41 0.44 3.71 8.86
CA VAL A 41 0.71 3.02 10.12
C VAL A 41 -0.44 2.07 10.47
N PRO A 42 -0.20 0.80 10.82
CA PRO A 42 1.11 0.16 10.93
C PRO A 42 1.80 0.01 9.56
N GLY A 43 3.14 0.02 9.59
CA GLY A 43 4.02 0.06 8.43
C GLY A 43 4.74 -1.26 8.17
N LEU A 44 5.31 -1.41 6.96
CA LEU A 44 5.93 -2.65 6.47
C LEU A 44 5.03 -3.88 6.62
N PRO A 45 3.96 -4.00 5.80
CA PRO A 45 3.13 -5.20 5.76
C PRO A 45 3.96 -6.42 5.39
N LEU A 46 3.69 -7.54 6.05
CA LEU A 46 4.26 -8.85 5.78
C LEU A 46 3.13 -9.83 5.41
N LEU A 47 3.22 -10.39 4.22
CA LEU A 47 2.28 -11.36 3.68
C LEU A 47 2.91 -12.75 3.63
N HIS A 48 2.07 -13.79 3.70
CA HIS A 48 2.46 -15.20 3.62
C HIS A 48 1.64 -15.92 2.55
N SER A 49 2.27 -16.90 1.91
CA SER A 49 1.67 -17.79 0.92
C SER A 49 2.34 -19.17 0.98
N THR A 50 1.62 -20.20 0.54
CA THR A 50 2.15 -21.57 0.36
C THR A 50 2.21 -21.99 -1.12
N ASP A 51 1.78 -21.12 -2.04
CA ASP A 51 1.66 -21.41 -3.47
C ASP A 51 2.03 -20.25 -4.41
N LEU A 52 2.52 -19.13 -3.85
CA LEU A 52 2.86 -17.86 -4.53
C LEU A 52 1.67 -17.11 -5.17
N VAL A 53 0.46 -17.66 -5.13
CA VAL A 53 -0.72 -17.09 -5.79
C VAL A 53 -1.66 -16.50 -4.75
N HIS A 54 -1.97 -17.26 -3.69
CA HIS A 54 -2.85 -16.82 -2.62
C HIS A 54 -2.02 -16.26 -1.47
N TRP A 55 -2.25 -15.00 -1.13
CA TRP A 55 -1.49 -14.28 -0.11
C TRP A 55 -2.38 -13.81 1.02
N LYS A 56 -1.88 -13.92 2.24
CA LYS A 56 -2.53 -13.41 3.45
C LYS A 56 -1.62 -12.43 4.15
N LEU A 57 -2.13 -11.24 4.48
CA LEU A 57 -1.46 -10.33 5.41
C LEU A 57 -1.40 -10.98 6.80
N ILE A 58 -0.19 -11.21 7.32
CA ILE A 58 0.01 -11.91 8.60
C ILE A 58 0.58 -11.00 9.69
N HIS A 59 1.23 -9.89 9.32
CA HIS A 59 1.87 -9.00 10.28
C HIS A 59 2.19 -7.62 9.69
N TYR A 60 2.48 -6.66 10.55
CA TYR A 60 3.17 -5.43 10.21
C TYR A 60 4.42 -5.31 11.07
N ILE A 61 5.57 -5.04 10.45
CA ILE A 61 6.85 -5.00 11.15
C ILE A 61 6.97 -3.73 12.01
N LEU A 62 6.36 -2.62 11.57
CA LEU A 62 6.41 -1.34 12.28
C LEU A 62 5.04 -1.00 12.87
N PRO A 63 4.84 -1.14 14.19
CA PRO A 63 3.61 -0.67 14.82
C PRO A 63 3.48 0.86 14.81
N LYS A 64 4.62 1.57 14.76
CA LYS A 64 4.75 3.03 14.62
C LYS A 64 5.96 3.38 13.77
N LEU A 65 5.96 4.56 13.15
CA LEU A 65 7.06 5.12 12.39
C LEU A 65 7.90 6.03 13.29
N GLU A 66 8.96 5.47 13.87
CA GLU A 66 9.85 6.14 14.82
C GLU A 66 11.30 6.01 14.35
N PHE A 67 11.69 6.82 13.37
CA PHE A 67 13.00 6.70 12.71
C PHE A 67 14.10 7.54 13.36
N LEU A 68 13.72 8.62 14.06
CA LEU A 68 14.62 9.53 14.76
C LEU A 68 14.22 9.60 16.23
N GLU A 69 15.19 9.39 17.12
CA GLU A 69 14.96 9.44 18.56
C GLU A 69 14.38 10.79 19.00
N GLY A 70 13.26 10.76 19.72
CA GLY A 70 12.55 11.96 20.18
C GLY A 70 11.80 12.74 19.09
N SER A 71 11.77 12.25 17.84
CA SER A 71 10.96 12.84 16.79
C SER A 71 9.49 12.41 16.89
N SER A 72 8.64 13.28 16.38
CA SER A 72 7.19 13.14 16.23
C SER A 72 6.78 13.55 14.81
N ASP A 73 7.71 13.43 13.85
CA ASP A 73 7.50 13.85 12.47
C ASP A 73 6.38 13.09 11.77
N TYR A 74 6.18 11.81 12.15
CA TYR A 74 5.11 10.94 11.64
C TYR A 74 3.89 10.90 12.54
N ASP A 75 3.80 11.74 13.57
CA ASP A 75 2.54 11.97 14.32
C ASP A 75 1.58 12.89 13.54
N GLN A 76 2.03 13.39 12.38
CA GLN A 76 1.25 14.14 11.38
C GLN A 76 1.38 13.44 10.02
N PRO A 77 0.45 13.69 9.07
CA PRO A 77 0.54 13.09 7.74
C PRO A 77 1.84 13.49 7.01
N ARG A 78 2.51 12.51 6.41
CA ARG A 78 3.74 12.67 5.61
C ARG A 78 3.60 12.00 4.24
N HIS A 79 2.64 12.49 3.46
CA HIS A 79 2.23 11.88 2.18
C HIS A 79 3.43 11.62 1.25
N GLY A 80 3.61 10.37 0.84
CA GLY A 80 4.70 9.97 -0.07
C GLY A 80 6.11 9.87 0.57
N GLU A 81 6.24 10.12 1.87
CA GLU A 81 7.47 9.93 2.66
C GLU A 81 7.42 8.59 3.42
N GLY A 82 8.22 8.42 4.47
CA GLY A 82 8.24 7.20 5.27
C GLY A 82 8.88 6.01 4.55
N VAL A 83 8.29 4.82 4.72
CA VAL A 83 8.92 3.56 4.29
C VAL A 83 8.77 3.30 2.80
N TRP A 84 9.87 3.45 2.07
CA TRP A 84 9.99 3.08 0.66
C TRP A 84 10.45 1.62 0.52
N ALA A 85 10.59 1.17 -0.73
CA ALA A 85 11.00 -0.17 -1.16
C ALA A 85 11.83 -0.99 -0.15
N PRO A 86 11.21 -2.02 0.47
CA PRO A 86 11.91 -2.91 1.37
C PRO A 86 12.59 -4.07 0.63
N SER A 87 13.57 -4.70 1.27
CA SER A 87 14.10 -6.01 0.91
C SER A 87 14.04 -6.97 2.09
N LEU A 88 13.52 -8.17 1.88
CA LEU A 88 13.38 -9.24 2.86
C LEU A 88 14.39 -10.35 2.58
N ARG A 89 15.12 -10.83 3.59
CA ARG A 89 16.00 -11.99 3.48
C ARG A 89 15.84 -12.90 4.69
N TYR A 90 16.03 -14.20 4.48
CA TYR A 90 16.14 -15.17 5.58
C TYR A 90 17.56 -15.72 5.59
N GLN A 91 18.28 -15.44 6.68
CA GLN A 91 19.68 -15.82 6.82
C GLN A 91 19.96 -16.21 8.26
N ASN A 92 20.64 -17.35 8.44
CA ASN A 92 21.05 -17.88 9.74
C ASN A 92 19.89 -17.99 10.76
N GLY A 93 18.73 -18.50 10.31
CA GLY A 93 17.57 -18.71 11.18
C GLY A 93 16.78 -17.45 11.52
N ARG A 94 17.00 -16.34 10.81
CA ARG A 94 16.35 -15.05 11.06
C ARG A 94 15.85 -14.41 9.78
N PHE A 95 14.72 -13.73 9.90
CA PHE A 95 14.23 -12.78 8.91
C PHE A 95 14.90 -11.43 9.11
N TRP A 96 15.25 -10.80 8.01
CA TRP A 96 15.90 -9.50 7.93
C TRP A 96 15.12 -8.64 6.95
N VAL A 97 14.70 -7.46 7.37
CA VAL A 97 14.10 -6.47 6.47
C VAL A 97 14.95 -5.22 6.47
N PHE A 98 15.38 -4.82 5.29
CA PHE A 98 16.08 -3.56 5.06
C PHE A 98 15.15 -2.67 4.27
N PHE A 99 15.08 -1.40 4.64
CA PHE A 99 14.24 -0.43 3.97
C PHE A 99 14.89 0.95 4.07
N SER A 100 14.43 1.87 3.23
CA SER A 100 14.84 3.26 3.31
C SER A 100 13.65 4.13 3.62
N THR A 101 13.94 5.23 4.32
CA THR A 101 13.14 6.43 4.18
C THR A 101 13.94 7.42 3.31
N PRO A 102 13.32 8.05 2.31
CA PRO A 102 14.06 8.89 1.36
C PRO A 102 14.69 10.13 2.02
N ASP A 103 14.25 10.51 3.23
CA ASP A 103 14.65 11.74 3.91
C ASP A 103 15.59 11.50 5.09
N GLU A 104 15.38 10.45 5.88
CA GLU A 104 16.16 10.15 7.09
C GLU A 104 17.33 9.18 6.85
N GLY A 105 17.13 8.08 6.10
CA GLY A 105 18.21 7.13 5.85
C GLY A 105 17.81 5.70 5.52
N VAL A 106 18.79 4.81 5.65
CA VAL A 106 18.63 3.35 5.47
C VAL A 106 18.53 2.69 6.83
N PHE A 107 17.58 1.78 6.98
CA PHE A 107 17.23 1.10 8.22
C PHE A 107 17.18 -0.42 8.02
N MET A 108 17.25 -1.14 9.15
CA MET A 108 16.99 -2.57 9.18
C MET A 108 16.26 -3.01 10.44
N CYS A 109 15.46 -4.07 10.31
CA CYS A 109 14.82 -4.81 11.39
C CYS A 109 15.12 -6.31 11.23
N SER A 110 15.06 -7.08 12.32
CA SER A 110 15.17 -8.54 12.26
C SER A 110 14.26 -9.25 13.25
N ALA A 111 13.90 -10.50 12.96
CA ALA A 111 13.15 -11.38 13.84
C ALA A 111 13.53 -12.85 13.59
N GLU A 112 13.29 -13.73 14.57
CA GLU A 112 13.45 -15.17 14.39
C GLU A 112 12.22 -15.83 13.75
N GLN A 113 11.05 -15.22 13.95
CA GLN A 113 9.77 -15.65 13.38
C GLN A 113 9.21 -14.51 12.53
N PRO A 114 8.46 -14.81 11.45
CA PRO A 114 7.91 -13.78 10.56
C PRO A 114 6.93 -12.85 11.30
N THR A 115 6.20 -13.37 12.28
CA THR A 115 5.28 -12.60 13.14
C THR A 115 5.94 -11.93 14.34
N GLY A 116 7.28 -11.95 14.40
CA GLY A 116 8.06 -11.26 15.44
C GLY A 116 8.35 -12.11 16.70
N PRO A 117 8.82 -11.47 17.77
CA PRO A 117 9.01 -10.02 17.91
C PRO A 117 10.12 -9.50 16.98
N TRP A 118 9.82 -8.42 16.26
CA TRP A 118 10.78 -7.70 15.44
C TRP A 118 11.60 -6.72 16.29
N THR A 119 12.90 -6.57 15.99
CA THR A 119 13.71 -5.52 16.59
C THR A 119 13.20 -4.14 16.15
N ALA A 120 13.37 -3.12 17.00
CA ALA A 120 13.16 -1.74 16.59
C ALA A 120 14.04 -1.37 15.36
N PRO A 121 13.61 -0.42 14.50
CA PRO A 121 14.40 0.05 13.37
C PRO A 121 15.80 0.49 13.78
N HIS A 122 16.82 -0.18 13.26
CA HIS A 122 18.21 0.22 13.42
C HIS A 122 18.63 1.06 12.21
N MET A 123 18.98 2.33 12.45
CA MET A 123 19.49 3.20 11.40
C MET A 123 20.91 2.77 10.99
N LEU A 124 21.02 2.15 9.82
CA LEU A 124 22.28 1.72 9.23
C LEU A 124 23.10 2.89 8.70
N LYS A 125 22.43 3.88 8.10
CA LYS A 125 23.07 5.07 7.54
C LYS A 125 22.09 6.24 7.53
N LYS A 126 22.44 7.33 8.22
CA LYS A 126 21.73 8.61 8.09
C LYS A 126 22.16 9.32 6.81
N VAL A 127 21.28 9.37 5.82
CA VAL A 127 21.57 9.95 4.50
C VAL A 127 20.29 10.21 3.71
N LYS A 128 20.22 11.34 3.01
CA LYS A 128 19.07 11.71 2.19
C LYS A 128 19.19 11.12 0.78
N GLY A 129 18.10 10.53 0.30
CA GLY A 129 17.92 10.08 -1.08
C GLY A 129 18.62 8.77 -1.46
N TRP A 130 19.14 8.01 -0.50
CA TRP A 130 19.50 6.61 -0.75
C TRP A 130 18.26 5.74 -0.57
N ILE A 131 17.94 4.94 -1.57
CA ILE A 131 16.70 4.18 -1.63
C ILE A 131 16.96 2.73 -2.01
N ASP A 132 15.95 1.89 -1.79
CA ASP A 132 15.87 0.51 -2.25
C ASP A 132 17.06 -0.37 -1.80
N PRO A 133 17.38 -0.38 -0.50
CA PRO A 133 18.49 -1.18 0.01
C PRO A 133 18.17 -2.67 -0.10
N CYS A 134 19.11 -3.45 -0.63
CA CYS A 134 19.05 -4.91 -0.63
C CYS A 134 20.31 -5.49 0.02
N PRO A 135 20.18 -6.19 1.16
CA PRO A 135 21.29 -6.90 1.77
C PRO A 135 21.55 -8.22 1.03
N PHE A 136 22.79 -8.69 1.09
CA PHE A 136 23.20 -9.96 0.54
C PHE A 136 24.30 -10.56 1.41
N TRP A 137 24.08 -11.78 1.91
CA TRP A 137 25.11 -12.56 2.61
C TRP A 137 25.62 -13.63 1.66
N ASP A 138 26.93 -13.67 1.49
CA ASP A 138 27.57 -14.61 0.58
C ASP A 138 28.11 -15.83 1.34
N GLU A 139 28.29 -16.92 0.59
CA GLU A 139 28.83 -18.20 1.04
C GLU A 139 30.31 -18.09 1.48
N ASP A 140 31.00 -17.00 1.11
CA ASP A 140 32.36 -16.69 1.56
C ASP A 140 32.42 -16.09 2.98
N GLY A 141 31.26 -15.89 3.62
CA GLY A 141 31.11 -15.32 4.95
C GLY A 141 31.13 -13.79 4.98
N GLN A 142 31.20 -13.11 3.83
CA GLN A 142 31.06 -11.68 3.72
C GLN A 142 29.59 -11.28 3.54
N ALA A 143 29.27 -10.04 3.91
CA ALA A 143 27.97 -9.44 3.66
C ALA A 143 28.13 -8.16 2.86
N TYR A 144 27.09 -7.83 2.10
CA TYR A 144 27.05 -6.72 1.16
C TYR A 144 25.69 -6.04 1.20
N LEU A 145 25.63 -4.79 0.76
CA LEU A 145 24.39 -4.05 0.56
C LEU A 145 24.48 -3.27 -0.74
N VAL A 146 23.51 -3.50 -1.63
CA VAL A 146 23.30 -2.68 -2.82
C VAL A 146 22.14 -1.72 -2.58
N HIS A 147 22.21 -0.52 -3.13
CA HIS A 147 21.10 0.44 -3.10
C HIS A 147 21.10 1.31 -4.36
N ALA A 148 19.99 2.02 -4.56
CA ALA A 148 19.79 3.00 -5.63
C ALA A 148 19.68 4.43 -5.05
N PHE A 149 19.38 5.40 -5.92
CA PHE A 149 19.30 6.81 -5.57
C PHE A 149 17.98 7.45 -6.04
N ALA A 150 17.29 8.12 -5.13
CA ALA A 150 16.15 8.96 -5.47
C ALA A 150 16.65 10.29 -6.04
N HIS A 151 16.39 10.54 -7.33
CA HIS A 151 16.77 11.80 -7.98
C HIS A 151 16.20 13.03 -7.27
N SER A 152 14.94 12.92 -6.84
CA SER A 152 14.20 14.00 -6.16
C SER A 152 14.83 14.45 -4.84
N ARG A 153 15.68 13.62 -4.21
CA ARG A 153 16.32 13.91 -2.92
C ARG A 153 17.84 14.06 -3.04
N SER A 154 18.50 13.18 -3.81
CA SER A 154 19.96 13.13 -3.92
C SER A 154 20.53 13.87 -5.14
N GLY A 155 19.70 14.14 -6.16
CA GLY A 155 20.16 14.61 -7.47
C GLY A 155 20.86 13.53 -8.32
N ILE A 156 20.94 12.29 -7.84
CA ILE A 156 21.52 11.14 -8.54
C ILE A 156 20.39 10.22 -9.01
N ARG A 157 20.55 9.61 -10.19
CA ARG A 157 19.61 8.63 -10.74
C ARG A 157 20.32 7.56 -11.56
N SER A 158 19.66 6.43 -11.79
CA SER A 158 20.12 5.35 -12.67
C SER A 158 21.44 4.67 -12.26
N LYS A 159 21.84 4.78 -10.99
CA LYS A 159 23.11 4.22 -10.49
C LYS A 159 22.85 3.27 -9.35
N LEU A 160 23.63 2.19 -9.30
CA LEU A 160 23.63 1.23 -8.20
C LEU A 160 24.97 1.29 -7.47
N GLN A 161 24.93 1.46 -6.14
CA GLN A 161 26.11 1.47 -5.29
C GLN A 161 26.12 0.23 -4.41
N MET A 162 27.27 -0.45 -4.32
CA MET A 162 27.50 -1.63 -3.50
C MET A 162 28.45 -1.32 -2.35
N PHE A 163 28.11 -1.78 -1.15
CA PHE A 163 28.94 -1.71 0.05
C PHE A 163 29.29 -3.12 0.52
N ARG A 164 30.43 -3.26 1.21
CA ARG A 164 30.58 -4.33 2.20
C ARG A 164 29.75 -3.96 3.43
N MET A 165 29.22 -4.95 4.11
CA MET A 165 28.38 -4.81 5.29
C MET A 165 28.91 -5.71 6.41
N SER A 166 28.72 -5.32 7.67
CA SER A 166 28.97 -6.22 8.80
C SER A 166 28.08 -7.45 8.71
N ALA A 167 28.55 -8.60 9.22
CA ALA A 167 27.81 -9.86 9.12
C ALA A 167 26.45 -9.83 9.85
N ASP A 168 26.32 -8.99 10.88
CA ASP A 168 25.06 -8.74 11.59
C ASP A 168 24.15 -7.71 10.90
N GLY A 169 24.56 -7.16 9.76
CA GLY A 169 23.77 -6.22 8.97
C GLY A 169 23.64 -4.82 9.55
N ARG A 170 24.41 -4.47 10.59
CA ARG A 170 24.23 -3.21 11.35
C ARG A 170 25.15 -2.07 10.95
N GLU A 171 26.17 -2.33 10.14
CA GLU A 171 27.15 -1.32 9.70
C GLU A 171 27.53 -1.49 8.22
N LEU A 172 27.64 -0.37 7.49
CA LEU A 172 28.27 -0.33 6.17
C LEU A 172 29.77 -0.10 6.32
N LEU A 173 30.58 -0.86 5.57
CA LEU A 173 32.03 -0.86 5.66
C LEU A 173 32.63 -0.12 4.46
N GLY A 174 33.41 0.93 4.74
CA GLY A 174 34.05 1.77 3.72
C GLY A 174 33.08 2.71 3.00
N GLU A 175 33.48 3.19 1.83
CA GLU A 175 32.76 4.23 1.06
C GLU A 175 31.82 3.67 -0.02
N GLY A 176 31.82 2.35 -0.22
CA GLY A 176 31.08 1.68 -1.29
C GLY A 176 31.62 2.01 -2.69
N GLN A 177 31.04 1.38 -3.71
CA GLN A 177 31.44 1.53 -5.11
C GLN A 177 30.20 1.58 -6.00
N ILE A 178 30.14 2.53 -6.94
CA ILE A 178 29.17 2.47 -8.03
C ILE A 178 29.52 1.26 -8.91
N VAL A 179 28.67 0.23 -8.89
CA VAL A 179 28.89 -1.03 -9.61
C VAL A 179 28.22 -1.03 -10.99
N TYR A 180 27.23 -0.15 -11.18
CA TYR A 180 26.56 0.04 -12.46
C TYR A 180 26.03 1.48 -12.60
N ASP A 181 26.13 2.02 -13.81
CA ASP A 181 25.59 3.33 -14.19
C ASP A 181 24.78 3.15 -15.48
N GLY A 182 23.47 3.09 -15.34
CA GLY A 182 22.54 2.89 -16.45
C GLY A 182 22.46 4.08 -17.40
N GLY A 183 22.94 5.27 -16.97
CA GLY A 183 22.98 6.48 -17.79
C GLY A 183 21.66 6.74 -18.52
N SER A 184 21.73 6.87 -19.85
CA SER A 184 20.57 6.99 -20.73
C SER A 184 20.08 5.66 -21.31
N VAL A 185 20.82 4.56 -21.13
CA VAL A 185 20.45 3.24 -21.65
C VAL A 185 19.37 2.62 -20.78
N HIS A 186 19.52 2.75 -19.47
CA HIS A 186 18.56 2.33 -18.45
C HIS A 186 18.30 3.50 -17.50
N PRO A 187 17.54 4.51 -17.96
CA PRO A 187 17.19 5.66 -17.13
C PRO A 187 16.29 5.21 -15.97
N VAL A 188 16.37 5.88 -14.82
CA VAL A 188 15.54 5.55 -13.64
C VAL A 188 15.76 4.09 -13.19
N MET A 189 16.99 3.58 -13.35
CA MET A 189 17.33 2.28 -12.76
C MET A 189 17.37 2.39 -11.23
N GLU A 190 16.56 1.56 -10.59
CA GLU A 190 16.36 1.51 -9.15
C GLU A 190 15.94 0.10 -8.70
N GLY A 191 15.44 -0.05 -7.47
CA GLY A 191 14.89 -1.31 -6.97
C GLY A 191 15.82 -2.53 -6.98
N PRO A 192 17.14 -2.43 -6.76
CA PRO A 192 18.06 -3.53 -6.97
C PRO A 192 17.80 -4.68 -5.98
N LYS A 193 17.61 -5.89 -6.49
CA LYS A 193 17.61 -7.14 -5.71
C LYS A 193 18.81 -8.00 -6.06
N CYS A 194 19.61 -8.34 -5.06
CA CYS A 194 20.83 -9.11 -5.23
C CYS A 194 20.62 -10.60 -4.96
N TYR A 195 21.16 -11.44 -5.85
CA TYR A 195 21.13 -12.90 -5.79
C TYR A 195 22.47 -13.49 -6.26
N LYS A 196 22.69 -14.77 -5.95
CA LYS A 196 23.80 -15.55 -6.49
C LYS A 196 23.28 -16.88 -7.01
N ARG A 197 23.73 -17.27 -8.21
CA ARG A 197 23.34 -18.52 -8.86
C ARG A 197 24.52 -19.05 -9.68
N GLU A 198 24.85 -20.34 -9.52
CA GLU A 198 25.95 -21.01 -10.25
C GLU A 198 27.27 -20.21 -10.27
N GLY A 199 27.64 -19.64 -9.12
CA GLY A 199 28.89 -18.88 -8.95
C GLY A 199 28.88 -17.47 -9.54
N LYS A 200 27.75 -17.00 -10.10
CA LYS A 200 27.57 -15.65 -10.62
C LYS A 200 26.66 -14.82 -9.72
N TYR A 201 26.91 -13.51 -9.68
CA TYR A 201 26.09 -12.53 -8.99
C TYR A 201 25.10 -11.90 -9.96
N TYR A 202 23.87 -11.70 -9.49
CA TYR A 202 22.79 -11.12 -10.26
C TYR A 202 22.19 -9.93 -9.50
N LEU A 203 22.02 -8.79 -10.17
CA LEU A 203 21.23 -7.67 -9.67
C LEU A 203 20.01 -7.50 -10.57
N PHE A 204 18.82 -7.74 -10.02
CA PHE A 204 17.56 -7.44 -10.69
C PHE A 204 17.22 -6.00 -10.37
N ALA A 205 17.22 -5.11 -11.36
CA ALA A 205 16.93 -3.70 -11.18
C ALA A 205 16.06 -3.22 -12.35
N PRO A 206 14.76 -2.89 -12.14
CA PRO A 206 13.96 -2.30 -13.21
C PRO A 206 14.53 -0.95 -13.66
N ALA A 207 14.13 -0.50 -14.85
CA ALA A 207 14.47 0.80 -15.40
C ALA A 207 13.31 1.32 -16.28
N GLY A 208 13.38 2.59 -16.66
CA GLY A 208 12.38 3.26 -17.50
C GLY A 208 11.24 3.93 -16.72
N GLY A 209 11.25 3.82 -15.38
CA GLY A 209 10.22 4.36 -14.50
C GLY A 209 8.98 3.46 -14.40
N VAL A 210 8.09 3.80 -13.48
CA VAL A 210 6.98 2.95 -13.04
C VAL A 210 5.97 2.67 -14.18
N SER A 211 5.54 3.67 -14.96
CA SER A 211 4.45 3.47 -15.92
C SER A 211 4.85 2.80 -17.25
N HIS A 212 6.12 2.92 -17.67
CA HIS A 212 6.60 2.49 -19.00
C HIS A 212 7.87 1.63 -18.93
N GLY A 213 8.27 1.23 -17.73
CA GLY A 213 9.54 0.55 -17.49
C GLY A 213 9.63 -0.88 -17.99
N TRP A 214 10.76 -1.48 -17.69
CA TRP A 214 11.10 -2.87 -17.99
C TRP A 214 12.02 -3.42 -16.90
N GLN A 215 12.11 -4.74 -16.80
CA GLN A 215 13.03 -5.40 -15.88
C GLN A 215 14.39 -5.61 -16.54
N VAL A 216 15.44 -5.05 -15.95
CA VAL A 216 16.84 -5.36 -16.29
C VAL A 216 17.39 -6.35 -15.27
N VAL A 217 18.21 -7.28 -15.74
CA VAL A 217 19.09 -8.09 -14.90
C VAL A 217 20.53 -7.78 -15.26
N LEU A 218 21.34 -7.54 -14.23
CA LEU A 218 22.77 -7.36 -14.32
C LEU A 218 23.44 -8.66 -13.83
N ARG A 219 24.50 -9.11 -14.51
CA ARG A 219 25.25 -10.33 -14.14
C ARG A 219 26.75 -10.06 -14.06
N ALA A 220 27.43 -10.63 -13.06
CA ALA A 220 28.88 -10.54 -12.91
C ALA A 220 29.49 -11.79 -12.26
N ASP A 221 30.80 -12.01 -12.49
CA ASP A 221 31.58 -13.05 -11.79
C ASP A 221 32.09 -12.58 -10.41
N HIS A 222 32.06 -11.27 -10.16
CA HIS A 222 32.46 -10.66 -8.89
C HIS A 222 31.39 -9.68 -8.43
N ILE A 223 31.11 -9.63 -7.12
CA ILE A 223 30.05 -8.78 -6.54
C ILE A 223 30.20 -7.28 -6.85
N PHE A 224 31.43 -6.80 -7.05
CA PHE A 224 31.74 -5.41 -7.45
C PHE A 224 31.82 -5.20 -8.97
N GLY A 225 31.43 -6.20 -9.76
CA GLY A 225 31.42 -6.16 -11.22
C GLY A 225 32.78 -6.50 -11.86
N PRO A 226 32.95 -6.16 -13.16
CA PRO A 226 31.99 -5.43 -13.99
C PRO A 226 30.72 -6.25 -14.26
N TYR A 227 29.59 -5.57 -14.32
CA TYR A 227 28.29 -6.18 -14.64
C TYR A 227 27.96 -6.02 -16.13
N GLU A 228 27.52 -7.09 -16.76
CA GLU A 228 26.81 -7.06 -18.04
C GLU A 228 25.29 -6.98 -17.79
N ASP A 229 24.52 -6.36 -18.69
CA ASP A 229 23.08 -6.16 -18.56
C ASP A 229 22.25 -6.88 -19.63
N ARG A 230 20.98 -7.14 -19.30
CA ARG A 230 19.97 -7.64 -20.22
C ARG A 230 18.57 -7.21 -19.76
N ILE A 231 17.74 -6.74 -20.70
CA ILE A 231 16.30 -6.60 -20.49
C ILE A 231 15.67 -8.00 -20.57
N VAL A 232 14.98 -8.42 -19.51
CA VAL A 232 14.45 -9.79 -19.34
C VAL A 232 12.93 -9.87 -19.24
N LEU A 233 12.26 -8.74 -18.96
CA LEU A 233 10.80 -8.58 -18.98
C LEU A 233 10.46 -7.18 -19.49
N GLN A 234 9.51 -7.07 -20.40
CA GLN A 234 8.99 -5.80 -20.91
C GLN A 234 7.50 -5.94 -21.23
N GLN A 235 6.76 -4.84 -21.32
CA GLN A 235 5.32 -4.88 -21.63
C GLN A 235 5.01 -5.64 -22.92
N GLY A 236 5.70 -5.32 -24.03
CA GLY A 236 5.44 -5.95 -25.32
C GLY A 236 3.99 -5.78 -25.78
N ASN A 237 3.30 -6.88 -26.08
CA ASN A 237 1.86 -6.88 -26.42
C ASN A 237 0.93 -7.11 -25.21
N SER A 238 1.48 -7.15 -23.99
CA SER A 238 0.71 -7.34 -22.77
C SER A 238 -0.04 -6.06 -22.37
N GLU A 239 -1.20 -6.23 -21.74
CA GLU A 239 -1.96 -5.16 -21.06
C GLU A 239 -1.28 -4.70 -19.75
N VAL A 240 -0.26 -5.44 -19.29
CA VAL A 240 0.49 -5.11 -18.08
C VAL A 240 1.61 -4.12 -18.43
N ASN A 241 1.33 -2.84 -18.20
CA ASN A 241 2.29 -1.77 -18.45
C ASN A 241 3.42 -1.74 -17.42
N GLY A 242 4.60 -1.31 -17.87
CA GLY A 242 5.74 -1.00 -17.01
C GLY A 242 6.04 -2.03 -15.93
N PRO A 243 6.30 -3.32 -16.24
CA PRO A 243 6.67 -4.29 -15.22
C PRO A 243 7.89 -3.78 -14.44
N HIS A 244 7.67 -3.51 -13.15
CA HIS A 244 8.63 -2.81 -12.33
C HIS A 244 8.74 -3.48 -10.97
N GLN A 245 9.96 -3.46 -10.45
CA GLN A 245 10.38 -3.86 -9.11
C GLN A 245 9.69 -5.10 -8.52
N GLY A 246 10.48 -6.13 -8.33
CA GLY A 246 10.09 -7.21 -7.45
C GLY A 246 11.17 -8.26 -7.29
N SER A 247 10.77 -9.51 -7.15
CA SER A 247 11.61 -10.55 -6.57
C SER A 247 11.58 -11.85 -7.38
N TRP A 248 12.76 -12.45 -7.51
CA TRP A 248 12.89 -13.82 -8.00
C TRP A 248 12.78 -14.76 -6.81
N VAL A 249 11.89 -15.74 -6.93
CA VAL A 249 11.69 -16.80 -5.95
C VAL A 249 11.81 -18.16 -6.65
N GLU A 250 12.41 -19.13 -5.97
CA GLU A 250 12.46 -20.52 -6.42
C GLU A 250 11.59 -21.38 -5.48
N THR A 251 10.73 -22.22 -6.04
CA THR A 251 9.96 -23.20 -5.25
C THR A 251 10.87 -24.34 -4.79
N SER A 252 10.42 -25.12 -3.80
CA SER A 252 11.15 -26.32 -3.35
C SER A 252 11.33 -27.41 -4.42
N THR A 253 10.60 -27.32 -5.54
CA THR A 253 10.76 -28.20 -6.70
C THR A 253 11.76 -27.68 -7.73
N GLY A 254 12.32 -26.48 -7.53
CA GLY A 254 13.28 -25.83 -8.42
C GLY A 254 12.64 -24.96 -9.51
N GLU A 255 11.33 -24.69 -9.46
CA GLU A 255 10.69 -23.77 -10.41
C GLU A 255 11.00 -22.33 -10.04
N SER A 256 11.49 -21.54 -11.00
CA SER A 256 11.72 -20.11 -10.83
C SER A 256 10.48 -19.29 -11.21
N TRP A 257 10.19 -18.30 -10.39
CA TRP A 257 9.09 -17.35 -10.57
C TRP A 257 9.54 -15.94 -10.26
N PHE A 258 8.89 -14.96 -10.89
CA PHE A 258 9.18 -13.55 -10.66
C PHE A 258 7.93 -12.78 -10.30
N LEU A 259 7.95 -12.12 -9.15
CA LEU A 259 6.92 -11.18 -8.72
C LEU A 259 7.32 -9.77 -9.13
N HIS A 260 6.36 -8.97 -9.55
CA HIS A 260 6.55 -7.55 -9.84
C HIS A 260 5.23 -6.81 -9.66
N PHE A 261 5.28 -5.48 -9.56
CA PHE A 261 4.06 -4.67 -9.57
C PHE A 261 3.72 -4.12 -10.97
N GLN A 262 2.48 -3.68 -11.13
CA GLN A 262 1.97 -2.83 -12.20
C GLN A 262 1.37 -1.56 -11.56
N ASP A 263 1.66 -0.39 -12.11
CA ASP A 263 0.94 0.84 -11.73
C ASP A 263 -0.45 0.88 -12.39
N LYS A 264 -1.50 0.86 -11.56
CA LYS A 264 -2.89 0.90 -11.98
C LYS A 264 -3.62 2.13 -11.41
N TYR A 265 -2.92 3.26 -11.33
CA TYR A 265 -3.48 4.57 -11.03
C TYR A 265 -4.24 4.61 -9.69
N ALA A 266 -5.56 4.83 -9.68
CA ALA A 266 -6.38 4.91 -8.46
C ALA A 266 -6.26 3.66 -7.57
N TYR A 267 -5.95 2.49 -8.15
CA TYR A 267 -5.64 1.30 -7.37
C TYR A 267 -4.33 1.37 -6.59
N GLY A 268 -3.38 2.17 -7.05
CA GLY A 268 -1.98 2.06 -6.68
C GLY A 268 -1.28 0.97 -7.49
N ARG A 269 -0.35 0.27 -6.85
CA ARG A 269 0.58 -0.66 -7.51
C ARG A 269 0.23 -2.10 -7.14
N ILE A 270 -0.35 -2.83 -8.10
CA ILE A 270 -0.91 -4.18 -7.93
C ILE A 270 0.13 -5.25 -8.29
N THR A 271 0.05 -6.45 -7.69
CA THR A 271 1.12 -7.47 -7.82
C THR A 271 0.78 -8.56 -8.82
N HIS A 272 1.77 -8.90 -9.67
CA HIS A 272 1.71 -9.94 -10.68
C HIS A 272 2.76 -11.03 -10.41
N LEU A 273 2.46 -12.25 -10.84
CA LEU A 273 3.37 -13.39 -10.83
C LEU A 273 3.67 -13.85 -12.26
N GLN A 274 4.95 -13.97 -12.60
CA GLN A 274 5.40 -14.39 -13.92
C GLN A 274 6.18 -15.70 -13.85
N PRO A 275 5.96 -16.64 -14.78
CA PRO A 275 6.85 -17.79 -14.93
C PRO A 275 8.24 -17.32 -15.32
N MET A 276 9.28 -17.99 -14.82
CA MET A 276 10.66 -17.65 -15.13
C MET A 276 11.47 -18.89 -15.45
N GLN A 277 12.25 -18.82 -16.52
CA GLN A 277 13.15 -19.90 -16.93
C GLN A 277 14.56 -19.36 -17.13
N TRP A 278 15.55 -20.25 -17.07
CA TRP A 278 16.96 -19.91 -17.27
C TRP A 278 17.44 -20.43 -18.62
N ASP A 279 18.01 -19.54 -19.43
CA ASP A 279 18.71 -19.87 -20.68
C ASP A 279 20.13 -19.29 -20.66
N ASN A 280 21.13 -20.17 -20.79
CA ASN A 280 22.56 -19.79 -20.81
C ASN A 280 22.97 -18.83 -19.67
N GLY A 281 22.45 -19.10 -18.46
CA GLY A 281 22.70 -18.33 -17.25
C GLY A 281 22.02 -16.95 -17.21
N TRP A 282 21.02 -16.72 -18.05
CA TRP A 282 20.17 -15.52 -18.03
C TRP A 282 18.71 -15.90 -17.80
N PRO A 283 17.96 -15.11 -17.03
CA PRO A 283 16.54 -15.38 -16.87
C PRO A 283 15.75 -14.84 -18.06
N ILE A 284 14.68 -15.55 -18.37
CA ILE A 284 13.63 -15.15 -19.30
C ILE A 284 12.33 -15.21 -18.50
N ILE A 285 11.67 -14.07 -18.37
CA ILE A 285 10.51 -13.89 -17.48
C ILE A 285 9.26 -13.67 -18.34
N GLY A 286 8.15 -14.30 -17.96
CA GLY A 286 6.88 -14.21 -18.68
C GLY A 286 6.86 -15.08 -19.94
N GLN A 287 5.98 -14.74 -20.88
CA GLN A 287 5.86 -15.41 -22.16
C GLN A 287 7.03 -15.04 -23.06
N TYR A 288 7.86 -16.02 -23.40
CA TYR A 288 8.94 -15.85 -24.37
C TYR A 288 8.41 -15.87 -25.81
N GLN A 289 8.89 -14.94 -26.64
CA GLN A 289 8.72 -14.96 -28.08
C GLN A 289 10.06 -15.25 -28.76
N GLN A 290 10.06 -16.16 -29.74
CA GLN A 290 11.29 -16.58 -30.42
C GLN A 290 12.02 -15.39 -31.06
N GLY A 291 13.30 -15.22 -30.72
CA GLY A 291 14.15 -14.16 -31.25
C GLY A 291 14.16 -12.88 -30.41
N GLN A 292 13.36 -12.80 -29.34
CA GLN A 292 13.46 -11.73 -28.35
C GLN A 292 14.48 -12.07 -27.25
N THR A 293 14.90 -11.06 -26.48
CA THR A 293 15.75 -11.23 -25.28
C THR A 293 14.96 -11.13 -23.99
N ALA A 294 13.80 -10.48 -24.02
CA ALA A 294 12.87 -10.30 -22.91
C ALA A 294 11.57 -11.07 -23.19
N GLY A 295 10.92 -11.59 -22.15
CA GLY A 295 9.55 -12.05 -22.27
C GLY A 295 8.54 -10.93 -21.96
N GLU A 296 7.27 -11.28 -22.06
CA GLU A 296 6.12 -10.39 -21.83
C GLU A 296 5.26 -10.91 -20.67
N PRO A 297 4.69 -10.03 -19.81
CA PRO A 297 3.82 -10.47 -18.73
C PRO A 297 2.63 -11.30 -19.21
N VAL A 298 2.38 -12.43 -18.54
CA VAL A 298 1.22 -13.30 -18.81
C VAL A 298 0.00 -12.86 -18.01
N SER A 299 -1.19 -12.96 -18.62
CA SER A 299 -2.46 -12.76 -17.92
C SER A 299 -2.90 -14.01 -17.14
N GLN A 300 -2.55 -15.19 -17.65
CA GLN A 300 -2.87 -16.48 -17.04
C GLN A 300 -1.71 -17.46 -17.22
N TRP A 301 -1.52 -18.33 -16.23
CA TRP A 301 -0.54 -19.41 -16.32
C TRP A 301 -0.91 -20.57 -15.41
N ARG A 302 -0.25 -21.72 -15.57
CA ARG A 302 -0.42 -22.83 -14.63
C ARG A 302 0.04 -22.41 -13.22
N MET A 303 -0.57 -23.00 -12.20
CA MET A 303 -0.11 -22.86 -10.80
C MET A 303 1.38 -23.26 -10.66
N PRO A 304 2.14 -22.58 -9.77
CA PRO A 304 3.46 -23.03 -9.35
C PRO A 304 3.41 -24.43 -8.74
N VAL A 305 4.39 -25.28 -9.06
CA VAL A 305 4.51 -26.60 -8.42
C VAL A 305 5.27 -26.45 -7.11
N THR A 306 4.58 -26.67 -6.00
CA THR A 306 5.11 -26.67 -4.64
C THR A 306 4.92 -28.05 -4.01
N HIS A 307 5.66 -28.36 -2.94
CA HIS A 307 5.45 -29.63 -2.23
C HIS A 307 3.99 -29.80 -1.75
N ASN A 308 3.34 -28.68 -1.37
CA ASN A 308 1.97 -28.66 -0.85
C ASN A 308 0.91 -29.02 -1.90
N ASN A 309 1.13 -28.67 -3.18
CA ASN A 309 0.19 -28.95 -4.26
C ASN A 309 0.63 -30.08 -5.22
N ASN A 310 1.79 -30.70 -4.99
CA ASN A 310 2.35 -31.79 -5.82
C ASN A 310 2.30 -33.18 -5.15
N ASN A 311 1.54 -33.36 -4.06
CA ASN A 311 1.51 -34.62 -3.32
C ASN A 311 0.40 -35.57 -3.85
N PRO A 312 0.73 -36.72 -4.48
CA PRO A 312 -0.26 -37.66 -5.01
C PRO A 312 -1.14 -38.32 -3.92
N ALA A 313 -0.76 -38.23 -2.63
CA ALA A 313 -1.63 -38.66 -1.53
C ALA A 313 -2.86 -37.74 -1.34
N ASN A 314 -2.81 -36.50 -1.84
CA ASN A 314 -3.93 -35.55 -1.81
C ASN A 314 -5.01 -35.86 -2.87
N GLU A 315 -4.71 -36.71 -3.86
CA GLU A 315 -5.69 -37.13 -4.89
C GLU A 315 -6.70 -38.19 -4.39
N HIS A 316 -6.53 -38.74 -3.18
CA HIS A 316 -7.40 -39.81 -2.63
C HIS A 316 -8.26 -39.40 -1.44
N SER A 317 -8.21 -38.14 -1.01
CA SER A 317 -9.10 -37.56 0.01
C SER A 317 -10.11 -36.60 -0.66
N SER A 318 -10.93 -37.14 -1.57
CA SER A 318 -11.80 -36.33 -2.44
C SER A 318 -13.01 -35.68 -1.74
N GLU A 319 -13.23 -35.90 -0.44
CA GLU A 319 -14.33 -35.28 0.31
C GLU A 319 -13.85 -34.34 1.44
N ASP A 320 -12.70 -34.60 2.08
CA ASP A 320 -12.12 -33.74 3.14
C ASP A 320 -11.04 -32.75 2.63
N GLN A 321 -10.55 -32.90 1.39
CA GLN A 321 -9.65 -31.91 0.74
C GLN A 321 -10.28 -31.03 -0.33
N ALA A 322 -11.42 -31.40 -0.92
CA ALA A 322 -12.43 -30.35 -1.10
C ALA A 322 -12.75 -29.82 0.33
N SER A 323 -13.26 -28.65 0.63
CA SER A 323 -13.20 -28.08 2.00
C SER A 323 -11.83 -27.58 2.49
N ASN A 324 -10.68 -28.26 2.29
CA ASN A 324 -9.35 -27.68 2.65
C ASN A 324 -8.61 -27.00 1.47
N ILE A 325 -8.77 -27.51 0.25
CA ILE A 325 -8.36 -26.85 -1.00
C ILE A 325 -9.49 -25.94 -1.49
N THR A 326 -10.75 -26.27 -1.16
CA THR A 326 -11.90 -25.37 -1.40
C THR A 326 -12.04 -24.27 -0.35
N SER A 327 -11.34 -24.34 0.79
CA SER A 327 -11.22 -23.20 1.74
C SER A 327 -10.10 -22.24 1.38
N MET A 328 -9.28 -22.55 0.37
CA MET A 328 -8.47 -21.56 -0.33
C MET A 328 -9.11 -21.29 -1.69
N GLN A 329 -10.37 -20.84 -1.66
CA GLN A 329 -10.77 -19.79 -2.60
C GLN A 329 -9.70 -18.68 -2.52
N PRO A 330 -9.51 -17.83 -3.55
CA PRO A 330 -8.82 -16.57 -3.30
C PRO A 330 -9.42 -16.04 -2.00
N TYR A 331 -8.58 -15.79 -0.98
CA TYR A 331 -9.01 -14.89 0.06
C TYR A 331 -9.27 -13.59 -0.72
N SER A 332 -10.48 -13.44 -1.26
CA SER A 332 -11.24 -12.25 -1.05
C SER A 332 -11.06 -12.03 0.43
N LEU A 333 -10.17 -11.11 0.79
CA LEU A 333 -9.93 -10.70 2.16
C LEU A 333 -11.23 -10.13 2.79
N TYR A 334 -12.40 -10.28 2.16
CA TYR A 334 -13.54 -9.38 2.26
C TYR A 334 -14.93 -10.01 2.08
N GLU A 335 -15.10 -11.33 1.91
CA GLU A 335 -16.46 -11.92 1.86
C GLU A 335 -17.12 -12.08 3.23
N GLU A 336 -16.41 -11.78 4.32
CA GLU A 336 -16.99 -11.73 5.66
C GLU A 336 -17.14 -10.27 6.09
N GLN A 337 -18.23 -9.99 6.80
CA GLN A 337 -18.45 -8.74 7.51
C GLN A 337 -17.15 -8.29 8.17
N ILE A 338 -16.49 -7.26 7.60
CA ILE A 338 -15.20 -6.81 8.11
C ILE A 338 -15.45 -6.22 9.48
N GLN A 339 -15.13 -6.99 10.52
CA GLN A 339 -15.25 -6.48 11.88
C GLN A 339 -14.27 -5.32 12.01
N LEU A 340 -14.77 -4.19 12.53
CA LEU A 340 -13.93 -3.04 12.86
C LEU A 340 -12.81 -3.43 13.83
N LEU A 341 -13.12 -4.40 14.71
CA LEU A 341 -12.24 -5.00 15.69
C LEU A 341 -12.13 -6.51 15.43
N ASP A 342 -10.94 -7.08 15.54
CA ASP A 342 -10.73 -8.52 15.57
C ASP A 342 -11.38 -9.10 16.84
N GLY A 343 -12.38 -9.96 16.71
CA GLY A 343 -13.16 -10.45 17.86
C GLY A 343 -12.36 -11.20 18.93
N ALA A 344 -11.17 -11.73 18.61
CA ALA A 344 -10.32 -12.44 19.56
C ALA A 344 -9.35 -11.51 20.33
N THR A 345 -8.90 -10.45 19.68
CA THR A 345 -7.87 -9.54 20.22
C THR A 345 -8.38 -8.14 20.55
N GLN A 346 -9.58 -7.79 20.07
CA GLN A 346 -10.22 -6.47 20.19
C GLN A 346 -9.33 -5.33 19.67
N THR A 347 -8.45 -5.64 18.72
CA THR A 347 -7.63 -4.67 17.98
C THR A 347 -8.22 -4.43 16.59
N PHE A 348 -7.87 -3.33 15.93
CA PHE A 348 -8.26 -3.14 14.52
C PHE A 348 -7.89 -4.36 13.67
N GLY A 349 -8.80 -4.76 12.78
CA GLY A 349 -8.45 -5.73 11.74
C GLY A 349 -7.24 -5.26 10.94
N SER A 350 -6.38 -6.19 10.52
CA SER A 350 -5.08 -5.86 9.89
C SER A 350 -5.18 -5.05 8.60
N GLN A 351 -6.34 -5.01 7.95
CA GLN A 351 -6.59 -4.21 6.75
C GLN A 351 -6.59 -2.69 7.02
N TRP A 352 -6.73 -2.26 8.27
CA TRP A 352 -6.82 -0.85 8.65
C TRP A 352 -5.45 -0.21 8.82
N GLN A 353 -5.30 1.00 8.28
CA GLN A 353 -4.13 1.85 8.49
C GLN A 353 -4.53 3.30 8.76
N TRP A 354 -3.75 3.94 9.62
CA TRP A 354 -3.74 5.37 9.90
C TRP A 354 -2.85 6.14 8.92
N GLN A 355 -3.10 7.44 8.78
CA GLN A 355 -2.26 8.38 8.01
C GLN A 355 -1.05 8.91 8.79
N ALA A 356 -0.99 8.63 10.09
CA ALA A 356 0.07 9.02 11.01
C ALA A 356 0.12 8.05 12.20
N ASN A 357 1.14 8.18 13.05
CA ASN A 357 1.27 7.39 14.28
C ASN A 357 0.04 7.59 15.18
N PRO A 358 -0.67 6.51 15.53
CA PRO A 358 -1.87 6.60 16.34
C PRO A 358 -1.57 7.16 17.72
N GLN A 359 -2.40 8.10 18.14
CA GLN A 359 -2.39 8.71 19.46
C GLN A 359 -3.52 8.11 20.32
N PRO A 360 -3.32 7.97 21.65
CA PRO A 360 -4.25 7.27 22.53
C PRO A 360 -5.62 7.97 22.68
N ASP A 361 -5.71 9.24 22.28
CA ASP A 361 -6.90 10.08 22.36
C ASP A 361 -7.77 10.07 21.09
N TRP A 362 -7.33 9.40 20.01
CA TRP A 362 -8.08 9.37 18.75
C TRP A 362 -9.28 8.44 18.78
N TYR A 363 -9.22 7.36 19.57
CA TYR A 363 -10.27 6.35 19.56
C TYR A 363 -10.43 5.66 20.91
N ALA A 364 -11.61 5.06 21.10
CA ALA A 364 -11.87 4.11 22.16
C ALA A 364 -12.65 2.91 21.58
N THR A 365 -12.48 1.76 22.19
CA THR A 365 -13.26 0.55 21.88
C THR A 365 -14.27 0.32 22.98
N ASP A 366 -15.53 0.01 22.62
CA ASP A 366 -16.52 -0.49 23.56
C ASP A 366 -16.55 -2.02 23.50
N ASP A 367 -15.96 -2.66 24.51
CA ASP A 367 -15.83 -4.10 24.61
C ASP A 367 -17.20 -4.82 24.66
N GLU A 368 -18.23 -4.19 25.25
CA GLU A 368 -19.56 -4.80 25.40
C GLU A 368 -20.36 -4.76 24.09
N HIS A 369 -20.19 -3.71 23.29
CA HIS A 369 -20.98 -3.47 22.07
C HIS A 369 -20.22 -3.71 20.76
N GLN A 370 -18.91 -3.99 20.82
CA GLN A 370 -18.02 -4.14 19.66
C GLN A 370 -18.03 -2.88 18.75
N GLU A 371 -18.16 -1.71 19.35
CA GLU A 371 -18.21 -0.44 18.63
C GLU A 371 -16.86 0.29 18.69
N LEU A 372 -16.51 0.94 17.58
CA LEU A 372 -15.35 1.82 17.48
C LEU A 372 -15.82 3.26 17.66
N ARG A 373 -15.37 3.90 18.73
CA ARG A 373 -15.55 5.35 18.90
C ARG A 373 -14.33 6.08 18.34
N LEU A 374 -14.55 6.96 17.36
CA LEU A 374 -13.55 7.92 16.88
C LEU A 374 -13.86 9.30 17.45
N TYR A 375 -12.88 9.94 18.07
CA TYR A 375 -13.01 11.30 18.59
C TYR A 375 -12.65 12.34 17.52
N ALA A 376 -13.41 13.43 17.44
CA ALA A 376 -13.15 14.54 16.54
C ALA A 376 -12.01 15.43 17.08
N CYS A 377 -10.81 14.85 17.14
CA CYS A 377 -9.64 15.56 17.65
C CYS A 377 -9.29 16.75 16.72
N PRO A 378 -8.98 17.92 17.29
CA PRO A 378 -8.54 19.08 16.52
C PRO A 378 -7.12 18.91 16.01
N PHE A 379 -6.81 19.54 14.89
CA PHE A 379 -5.51 19.41 14.23
C PHE A 379 -4.41 20.21 14.92
N VAL A 380 -3.20 19.66 14.95
CA VAL A 380 -2.00 20.36 15.39
C VAL A 380 -1.08 20.53 14.18
N SER A 381 -1.23 21.64 13.44
CA SER A 381 -0.26 21.96 12.39
C SER A 381 1.03 22.49 13.00
N ARG A 382 2.17 21.84 12.69
CA ARG A 382 3.51 22.33 13.05
C ARG A 382 4.02 23.41 12.09
N GLU A 383 3.49 23.46 10.87
CA GLU A 383 3.94 24.40 9.86
C GLU A 383 3.16 25.71 9.94
N VAL A 384 3.79 26.68 10.61
CA VAL A 384 3.34 28.07 10.64
C VAL A 384 3.33 28.60 9.19
N GLY A 385 2.14 28.70 8.58
CA GLY A 385 1.97 29.34 7.28
C GLY A 385 1.18 28.54 6.23
N LEU A 386 0.89 27.26 6.47
CA LEU A 386 -0.15 26.56 5.72
C LEU A 386 -1.51 27.12 6.16
N SER A 387 -2.45 27.17 5.22
CA SER A 387 -3.64 28.05 5.21
C SER A 387 -4.41 28.22 6.54
N ASP A 388 -5.24 29.26 6.65
CA ASP A 388 -6.12 29.46 7.81
C ASP A 388 -7.23 28.40 7.97
N LYS A 389 -7.35 27.47 7.02
CA LYS A 389 -8.34 26.40 7.03
C LYS A 389 -7.65 25.05 7.10
N ALA A 390 -8.05 24.24 8.06
CA ALA A 390 -7.65 22.84 8.09
C ALA A 390 -8.57 22.03 7.19
N VAL A 391 -8.00 21.03 6.51
CA VAL A 391 -8.69 20.14 5.59
C VAL A 391 -8.42 18.68 5.97
N LEU A 392 -9.23 17.75 5.47
CA LEU A 392 -9.11 16.32 5.67
C LEU A 392 -7.76 15.78 5.16
N TYR A 393 -7.16 16.42 4.14
CA TYR A 393 -5.84 16.02 3.64
C TYR A 393 -4.74 16.06 4.71
N ASP A 394 -4.88 16.97 5.66
CA ASP A 394 -3.93 17.20 6.75
C ASP A 394 -4.32 16.44 8.03
N ALA A 395 -5.37 15.61 7.99
CA ALA A 395 -5.87 14.90 9.16
C ALA A 395 -5.02 13.64 9.47
N PRO A 396 -4.38 13.55 10.65
CA PRO A 396 -3.63 12.35 11.04
C PRO A 396 -4.54 11.15 11.38
N GLN A 397 -5.72 11.41 11.94
CA GLN A 397 -6.65 10.40 12.47
C GLN A 397 -7.66 9.84 11.44
N LEU A 398 -7.23 9.65 10.19
CA LEU A 398 -8.04 8.94 9.20
C LEU A 398 -7.78 7.43 9.29
N LEU A 399 -8.84 6.64 9.47
CA LEU A 399 -8.75 5.18 9.51
C LEU A 399 -9.21 4.61 8.17
N LEU A 400 -8.29 4.06 7.39
CA LEU A 400 -8.50 3.74 5.97
C LEU A 400 -8.05 2.31 5.60
N GLN A 401 -8.67 1.74 4.56
CA GLN A 401 -8.30 0.49 3.92
C GLN A 401 -7.92 0.71 2.46
N LYS A 402 -7.07 -0.15 1.90
CA LYS A 402 -6.81 -0.22 0.46
C LYS A 402 -8.10 -0.59 -0.30
N LEU A 403 -8.19 -0.22 -1.57
CA LEU A 403 -9.34 -0.59 -2.41
C LEU A 403 -9.27 -2.09 -2.76
N PRO A 404 -10.30 -2.89 -2.45
CA PRO A 404 -10.21 -4.35 -2.51
C PRO A 404 -10.50 -4.97 -3.88
N SER A 405 -11.18 -4.23 -4.78
CA SER A 405 -11.58 -4.71 -6.11
C SER A 405 -11.92 -3.54 -7.03
N SER A 406 -12.27 -3.82 -8.30
CA SER A 406 -12.52 -2.75 -9.29
C SER A 406 -13.90 -2.17 -9.16
N HIS A 407 -14.81 -2.94 -8.60
CA HIS A 407 -16.19 -2.58 -8.37
C HIS A 407 -16.57 -3.08 -6.99
N PHE A 408 -16.89 -2.15 -6.10
CA PHE A 408 -17.34 -2.48 -4.76
C PHE A 408 -18.20 -1.37 -4.17
N THR A 409 -18.91 -1.71 -3.10
CA THR A 409 -19.50 -0.71 -2.22
C THR A 409 -18.89 -0.82 -0.84
N ALA A 410 -18.63 0.32 -0.18
CA ALA A 410 -18.26 0.37 1.23
C ALA A 410 -19.38 1.07 1.99
N THR A 411 -19.92 0.42 3.02
CA THR A 411 -21.03 0.92 3.84
C THR A 411 -20.64 0.94 5.30
N THR A 412 -20.92 2.03 5.99
CA THR A 412 -20.73 2.15 7.43
C THR A 412 -21.98 2.63 8.15
N ARG A 413 -22.19 2.12 9.36
CA ARG A 413 -23.24 2.57 10.29
C ARG A 413 -22.58 3.42 11.37
N LEU A 414 -23.05 4.65 11.57
CA LEU A 414 -22.56 5.52 12.63
C LEU A 414 -23.65 6.24 13.42
N GLN A 415 -23.33 6.54 14.68
CA GLN A 415 -24.01 7.49 15.54
C GLN A 415 -23.01 8.58 15.95
N ILE A 416 -23.47 9.83 16.10
CA ILE A 416 -22.58 10.95 16.40
C ILE A 416 -23.04 11.73 17.61
N ALA A 417 -22.08 12.33 18.30
CA ALA A 417 -22.29 13.24 19.42
C ALA A 417 -21.39 14.48 19.25
N PRO A 418 -21.73 15.42 18.35
CA PRO A 418 -20.93 16.63 18.15
C PRO A 418 -20.96 17.55 19.37
N LYS A 419 -19.87 18.29 19.56
CA LYS A 419 -19.70 19.39 20.52
C LYS A 419 -19.46 20.73 19.82
N SER A 420 -19.14 20.73 18.53
CA SER A 420 -18.90 21.93 17.73
C SER A 420 -19.45 21.79 16.31
N VAL A 421 -19.83 22.93 15.71
CA VAL A 421 -20.25 23.03 14.29
C VAL A 421 -19.10 22.87 13.30
N THR A 422 -17.87 22.74 13.79
CA THR A 422 -16.66 22.49 12.99
C THR A 422 -16.29 21.01 12.92
N GLU A 423 -16.99 20.17 13.69
CA GLU A 423 -16.76 18.74 13.71
C GLU A 423 -17.52 18.04 12.59
N LYS A 424 -16.82 17.14 11.91
CA LYS A 424 -17.34 16.33 10.82
C LYS A 424 -17.05 14.85 11.09
N PHE A 425 -18.04 14.01 10.78
CA PHE A 425 -17.98 12.56 10.99
C PHE A 425 -18.46 11.86 9.72
N GLY A 426 -17.71 10.93 9.16
CA GLY A 426 -18.06 10.47 7.83
C GLY A 426 -17.34 9.25 7.29
N LEU A 427 -17.54 9.10 5.98
CA LEU A 427 -16.97 8.09 5.09
C LEU A 427 -16.25 8.82 3.96
N THR A 428 -15.04 8.40 3.60
CA THR A 428 -14.22 9.04 2.57
C THR A 428 -13.66 8.03 1.57
N VAL A 429 -13.49 8.47 0.33
CA VAL A 429 -12.53 7.92 -0.62
C VAL A 429 -11.38 8.92 -0.73
N PHE A 430 -10.19 8.49 -0.35
CA PHE A 430 -9.05 9.36 -0.05
C PHE A 430 -7.87 9.10 -0.99
N GLY A 431 -7.31 10.18 -1.54
CA GLY A 431 -6.17 10.22 -2.43
C GLY A 431 -5.68 11.68 -2.59
N ARG A 432 -4.94 12.01 -3.66
CA ARG A 432 -4.54 13.41 -3.96
C ARG A 432 -5.74 14.31 -4.24
N THR A 433 -6.80 13.72 -4.79
CA THR A 433 -8.16 14.24 -4.75
C THR A 433 -8.97 13.27 -3.92
N TYR A 434 -9.79 13.80 -3.03
CA TYR A 434 -10.62 13.01 -2.14
C TYR A 434 -12.05 13.52 -2.14
N THR A 435 -12.96 12.65 -1.76
CA THR A 435 -14.37 12.98 -1.59
C THR A 435 -14.86 12.30 -0.34
N TYR A 436 -15.58 13.05 0.49
CA TYR A 436 -16.19 12.50 1.69
C TYR A 436 -17.64 12.93 1.83
N LEU A 437 -18.43 12.04 2.39
CA LEU A 437 -19.76 12.34 2.89
C LEU A 437 -19.67 12.42 4.41
N ALA A 438 -20.00 13.57 4.97
CA ALA A 438 -19.97 13.83 6.40
C ALA A 438 -21.33 14.24 6.94
N ILE A 439 -21.59 13.87 8.20
CA ILE A 439 -22.61 14.46 9.03
C ILE A 439 -21.94 15.54 9.88
N GLU A 440 -22.59 16.69 9.99
CA GLU A 440 -22.12 17.82 10.80
C GLU A 440 -23.30 18.57 11.42
N GLN A 441 -23.03 19.31 12.49
CA GLN A 441 -24.03 20.15 13.14
C GLN A 441 -24.00 21.57 12.56
N ASN A 442 -25.17 22.11 12.22
CA ASN A 442 -25.29 23.50 11.78
C ASN A 442 -25.44 24.47 12.97
N LYS A 443 -25.41 25.77 12.69
CA LYS A 443 -25.48 26.84 13.71
C LYS A 443 -26.78 26.84 14.53
N ASP A 444 -27.86 26.29 13.96
CA ASP A 444 -29.17 26.19 14.58
C ASP A 444 -29.36 24.86 15.33
N GLN A 445 -28.27 24.11 15.55
CA GLN A 445 -28.24 22.82 16.23
C GLN A 445 -29.00 21.69 15.50
N HIS A 446 -29.31 21.89 14.21
CA HIS A 446 -29.79 20.83 13.34
C HIS A 446 -28.62 20.11 12.66
N TYR A 447 -28.87 18.90 12.17
CA TYR A 447 -27.87 18.09 11.49
C TYR A 447 -28.04 18.19 9.98
N ARG A 448 -26.93 18.18 9.26
CA ARG A 448 -26.90 18.12 7.80
C ARG A 448 -25.90 17.08 7.32
N LEU A 449 -26.13 16.56 6.11
CA LEU A 449 -25.09 15.90 5.33
C LEU A 449 -24.42 16.92 4.42
N SER A 450 -23.10 16.82 4.29
CA SER A 450 -22.33 17.49 3.25
C SER A 450 -21.48 16.48 2.48
N LEU A 451 -21.54 16.58 1.15
CA LEU A 451 -20.57 15.96 0.26
C LEU A 451 -19.52 17.02 -0.05
N THR A 452 -18.27 16.73 0.28
CA THR A 452 -17.15 17.64 0.10
C THR A 452 -16.12 17.01 -0.81
N GLN A 453 -15.58 17.80 -1.73
CA GLN A 453 -14.48 17.42 -2.61
C GLN A 453 -13.22 18.21 -2.24
N GLY A 454 -12.09 17.52 -2.15
CA GLY A 454 -10.82 18.11 -1.77
C GLY A 454 -9.71 17.86 -2.79
N TYR A 455 -8.81 18.84 -2.92
CA TYR A 455 -7.73 18.87 -3.90
C TYR A 455 -6.42 19.27 -3.22
N ASN A 456 -5.36 18.48 -3.43
CA ASN A 456 -4.03 18.77 -2.87
C ASN A 456 -3.12 19.54 -3.82
N ASP A 457 -2.86 19.02 -5.03
CA ASP A 457 -1.80 19.57 -5.90
C ASP A 457 -2.32 20.47 -7.03
N GLN A 458 -3.48 20.14 -7.57
CA GLN A 458 -4.13 20.88 -8.65
C GLN A 458 -5.62 21.02 -8.34
N ASP A 459 -6.19 22.18 -8.63
CA ASP A 459 -7.64 22.40 -8.55
C ASP A 459 -8.40 21.59 -9.62
N ALA A 460 -9.74 21.67 -9.57
CA ALA A 460 -10.62 21.01 -10.55
C ALA A 460 -10.35 21.39 -12.02
N LYS A 461 -9.63 22.51 -12.28
CA LYS A 461 -9.28 23.01 -13.61
C LYS A 461 -7.84 22.67 -14.00
N GLY A 462 -7.11 21.94 -13.17
CA GLY A 462 -5.70 21.59 -13.38
C GLY A 462 -4.72 22.71 -13.03
N GLN A 463 -5.14 23.76 -12.31
CA GLN A 463 -4.24 24.82 -11.85
C GLN A 463 -3.52 24.37 -10.59
N ALA A 464 -2.20 24.53 -10.55
CA ALA A 464 -1.40 24.20 -9.39
C ALA A 464 -1.86 24.96 -8.14
N LEU A 465 -1.90 24.26 -7.01
CA LEU A 465 -2.28 24.78 -5.70
C LEU A 465 -1.04 24.96 -4.83
N ASP A 466 -1.02 26.04 -4.06
CA ASP A 466 0.02 26.27 -3.05
C ASP A 466 -0.25 25.50 -1.74
N HIS A 467 -1.51 25.11 -1.53
CA HIS A 467 -1.97 24.36 -0.36
C HIS A 467 -3.27 23.61 -0.69
N PRO A 468 -3.57 22.53 0.04
CA PRO A 468 -4.83 21.81 -0.09
C PRO A 468 -6.05 22.72 0.04
N ILE A 469 -7.11 22.42 -0.73
CA ILE A 469 -8.42 23.08 -0.62
C ILE A 469 -9.55 22.05 -0.61
N GLU A 470 -10.69 22.46 -0.06
CA GLU A 470 -11.94 21.70 -0.07
C GLU A 470 -13.13 22.58 -0.41
N GLU A 471 -14.13 22.00 -1.07
CA GLU A 471 -15.43 22.63 -1.32
C GLU A 471 -16.59 21.67 -1.09
N ASP A 472 -17.65 22.16 -0.41
CA ASP A 472 -18.91 21.44 -0.29
C ASP A 472 -19.64 21.54 -1.63
N ILE A 473 -19.81 20.39 -2.30
CA ILE A 473 -20.45 20.30 -3.62
C ILE A 473 -21.93 19.91 -3.54
N TRP A 474 -22.36 19.35 -2.40
CA TRP A 474 -23.76 19.04 -2.11
C TRP A 474 -24.03 19.06 -0.61
N GLN A 475 -25.24 19.44 -0.22
CA GLN A 475 -25.69 19.39 1.17
C GLN A 475 -27.20 19.15 1.27
N THR A 476 -27.64 18.51 2.35
CA THR A 476 -29.06 18.45 2.73
C THR A 476 -29.20 18.49 4.24
N ASP A 477 -30.20 19.23 4.73
CA ASP A 477 -30.60 19.16 6.13
C ASP A 477 -31.32 17.84 6.40
N LEU A 478 -31.10 17.29 7.58
CA LEU A 478 -31.72 16.05 8.05
C LEU A 478 -32.80 16.40 9.08
N HIS A 479 -33.93 16.94 8.62
CA HIS A 479 -34.98 17.48 9.48
C HIS A 479 -35.66 16.43 10.39
N ASP A 480 -35.64 15.15 9.99
CA ASP A 480 -36.31 14.07 10.72
C ASP A 480 -35.41 13.35 11.75
N LEU A 481 -34.16 13.81 11.93
CA LEU A 481 -33.27 13.24 12.93
C LEU A 481 -33.70 13.63 14.34
N GLN A 482 -34.05 12.61 15.13
CA GLN A 482 -34.36 12.77 16.55
C GLN A 482 -33.06 12.85 17.34
N VAL A 483 -32.94 13.90 18.13
CA VAL A 483 -31.86 14.09 19.10
C VAL A 483 -32.38 13.64 20.46
N ASN A 484 -31.64 12.78 21.15
CA ASN A 484 -32.01 12.43 22.52
C ASN A 484 -31.78 13.65 23.43
N PRO A 485 -32.79 14.16 24.15
CA PRO A 485 -32.59 15.32 25.03
C PRO A 485 -31.72 15.03 26.26
N SER A 486 -31.53 13.75 26.60
CA SER A 486 -30.84 13.29 27.83
C SER A 486 -29.40 12.84 27.60
N GLN A 487 -28.97 12.69 26.36
CA GLN A 487 -27.60 12.41 25.94
C GLN A 487 -27.37 13.06 24.58
N PRO A 488 -26.24 13.74 24.30
CA PRO A 488 -26.01 14.50 23.05
C PRO A 488 -25.86 13.63 21.79
N HIS A 489 -26.34 12.39 21.80
CA HIS A 489 -26.29 11.46 20.68
C HIS A 489 -27.51 11.65 19.75
N ILE A 490 -27.26 11.44 18.46
CA ILE A 490 -28.34 11.09 17.53
C ILE A 490 -28.86 9.69 17.91
N SER A 491 -30.17 9.58 18.17
CA SER A 491 -30.75 8.32 18.67
C SER A 491 -30.92 7.23 17.60
N ASN A 492 -30.98 7.64 16.32
CA ASN A 492 -31.14 6.73 15.20
C ASN A 492 -29.82 6.64 14.42
N PRO A 493 -29.32 5.42 14.12
CA PRO A 493 -28.11 5.26 13.33
C PRO A 493 -28.30 5.81 11.91
N ILE A 494 -27.25 6.39 11.37
CA ILE A 494 -27.17 6.82 9.98
C ILE A 494 -26.25 5.84 9.26
N TYR A 495 -26.56 5.54 8.00
CA TYR A 495 -25.75 4.69 7.16
C TYR A 495 -25.18 5.54 6.04
N LEU A 496 -23.87 5.51 5.87
CA LEU A 496 -23.16 6.15 4.76
C LEU A 496 -22.59 5.06 3.88
N ARG A 497 -22.71 5.23 2.56
CA ARG A 497 -22.20 4.28 1.59
C ARG A 497 -21.53 5.00 0.43
N VAL A 498 -20.47 4.40 -0.08
CA VAL A 498 -19.85 4.78 -1.34
C VAL A 498 -19.82 3.58 -2.29
N SER A 499 -20.21 3.79 -3.52
CA SER A 499 -20.01 2.86 -4.64
C SER A 499 -18.78 3.31 -5.43
N VAL A 500 -17.89 2.39 -5.78
CA VAL A 500 -16.61 2.67 -6.43
C VAL A 500 -16.48 1.85 -7.71
N TRP A 501 -16.01 2.48 -8.80
CA TRP A 501 -15.73 1.85 -10.09
C TRP A 501 -14.35 2.29 -10.60
N LEU A 502 -13.42 1.35 -10.81
CA LEU A 502 -12.02 1.65 -11.14
C LEU A 502 -11.64 1.27 -12.58
N ASP A 503 -12.44 0.45 -13.28
CA ASP A 503 -12.16 0.00 -14.66
C ASP A 503 -12.85 0.88 -15.74
N THR A 504 -13.01 2.18 -15.49
CA THR A 504 -13.61 3.08 -16.49
C THR A 504 -12.67 3.27 -17.67
N LYS A 505 -13.14 2.97 -18.89
CA LYS A 505 -12.33 2.95 -20.13
C LYS A 505 -11.41 4.16 -20.30
N GLN A 506 -10.15 3.90 -20.63
CA GLN A 506 -9.21 4.87 -21.21
C GLN A 506 -9.84 5.58 -22.42
N VAL A 507 -9.63 6.89 -22.51
CA VAL A 507 -9.78 7.62 -23.77
C VAL A 507 -8.37 7.77 -24.35
N ASP A 508 -8.09 7.15 -25.49
CA ASP A 508 -6.76 7.18 -26.11
C ASP A 508 -6.27 8.63 -26.33
N HIS A 509 -5.16 8.99 -25.68
CA HIS A 509 -4.36 10.16 -26.06
C HIS A 509 -2.89 9.75 -26.26
N PRO A 510 -2.21 10.34 -27.28
CA PRO A 510 -0.84 9.96 -27.62
C PRO A 510 0.12 10.32 -26.49
N ALA A 511 1.09 9.44 -26.25
CA ALA A 511 2.12 9.58 -25.21
C ALA A 511 2.79 10.98 -25.25
N PRO A 512 3.01 11.63 -24.09
CA PRO A 512 3.72 12.90 -24.04
C PRO A 512 5.19 12.72 -24.45
N ALA A 513 5.77 13.78 -25.01
CA ALA A 513 7.18 13.81 -25.40
C ALA A 513 8.10 13.56 -24.18
N SER A 514 9.20 12.82 -24.41
CA SER A 514 10.12 12.20 -23.44
C SER A 514 10.93 13.14 -22.52
N THR A 515 10.48 14.37 -22.31
CA THR A 515 11.18 15.40 -21.51
C THR A 515 10.33 16.02 -20.40
N ALA A 516 9.06 15.66 -20.26
CA ALA A 516 8.22 16.13 -19.17
C ALA A 516 8.52 15.40 -17.86
N ARG A 517 8.53 16.18 -16.77
CA ARG A 517 8.60 15.70 -15.39
C ARG A 517 7.27 15.02 -15.02
N GLU A 518 7.31 13.85 -14.38
CA GLU A 518 6.12 13.06 -14.02
C GLU A 518 5.17 13.83 -13.08
N ASP A 519 5.71 14.77 -12.29
CA ASP A 519 5.00 15.72 -11.43
C ASP A 519 4.26 16.85 -12.16
N GLN A 520 4.36 16.95 -13.50
CA GLN A 520 3.79 18.04 -14.31
C GLN A 520 2.70 17.60 -15.30
N ILE A 521 2.23 16.36 -15.21
CA ILE A 521 1.14 15.84 -16.05
C ILE A 521 -0.20 16.40 -15.51
N PRO A 522 -1.03 17.07 -16.32
CA PRO A 522 -2.36 17.49 -15.88
C PRO A 522 -3.21 16.27 -15.50
N VAL A 523 -3.90 16.34 -14.37
CA VAL A 523 -4.80 15.30 -13.83
C VAL A 523 -6.12 15.21 -14.65
N SER A 524 -6.06 15.46 -15.96
CA SER A 524 -7.25 15.51 -16.82
C SER A 524 -7.76 14.11 -17.14
N ILE A 525 -8.79 13.67 -16.40
CA ILE A 525 -9.91 12.75 -16.76
C ILE A 525 -9.55 11.39 -17.40
N LEU A 526 -8.28 10.97 -17.41
CA LEU A 526 -7.86 9.84 -18.24
C LEU A 526 -7.55 8.54 -17.52
N HIS A 527 -7.43 8.55 -16.19
CA HIS A 527 -7.00 7.36 -15.44
C HIS A 527 -7.58 7.30 -14.01
N ALA A 528 -8.72 7.99 -13.80
CA ALA A 528 -9.37 8.09 -12.51
C ALA A 528 -10.44 7.00 -12.34
N GLY A 529 -10.56 6.45 -11.14
CA GLY A 529 -11.77 5.72 -10.75
C GLY A 529 -12.94 6.70 -10.57
N LEU A 530 -14.14 6.18 -10.35
CA LEU A 530 -15.32 6.97 -10.02
C LEU A 530 -15.89 6.51 -8.68
N SER A 531 -16.43 7.46 -7.91
CA SER A 531 -17.17 7.20 -6.68
C SER A 531 -18.53 7.88 -6.69
N GLN A 532 -19.53 7.25 -6.09
CA GLN A 532 -20.83 7.86 -5.82
C GLN A 532 -21.23 7.57 -4.38
N PHE A 533 -21.56 8.62 -3.64
CA PHE A 533 -21.99 8.51 -2.25
C PHE A 533 -23.51 8.41 -2.15
N SER A 534 -23.97 7.71 -1.12
CA SER A 534 -25.37 7.54 -0.77
C SER A 534 -25.52 7.43 0.75
N TYR A 535 -26.72 7.67 1.25
CA TYR A 535 -27.01 7.54 2.67
C TYR A 535 -28.35 6.87 2.93
N SER A 536 -28.54 6.33 4.13
CA SER A 536 -29.82 5.81 4.61
C SER A 536 -30.06 6.17 6.07
N LEU A 537 -31.32 6.40 6.42
CA LEU A 537 -31.77 6.62 7.80
C LEU A 537 -32.42 5.36 8.42
N ASP A 538 -32.63 4.31 7.63
CA ASP A 538 -33.22 3.04 8.08
C ASP A 538 -32.34 1.81 7.80
N GLY A 539 -31.24 1.98 7.06
CA GLY A 539 -30.29 0.94 6.71
C GLY A 539 -30.71 0.05 5.53
N SER A 540 -31.86 0.33 4.92
CA SER A 540 -32.45 -0.48 3.84
C SER A 540 -32.73 0.32 2.58
N HIS A 541 -33.21 1.56 2.70
CA HIS A 541 -33.46 2.46 1.58
C HIS A 541 -32.36 3.50 1.52
N PHE A 542 -31.49 3.37 0.53
CA PHE A 542 -30.42 4.33 0.29
C PHE A 542 -30.85 5.38 -0.73
N ILE A 543 -30.49 6.62 -0.45
CA ILE A 543 -30.68 7.78 -1.32
C ILE A 543 -29.32 8.15 -1.90
N ASP A 544 -29.20 8.06 -3.22
CA ASP A 544 -27.99 8.45 -3.93
C ASP A 544 -27.85 9.96 -3.97
N ILE A 545 -26.64 10.44 -3.71
CA ILE A 545 -26.27 11.83 -3.89
C ILE A 545 -26.04 12.03 -5.41
N PRO A 546 -26.59 13.09 -6.03
CA PRO A 546 -26.56 13.26 -7.49
C PRO A 546 -25.20 13.78 -8.00
N HIS A 547 -24.11 13.21 -7.50
CA HIS A 547 -22.72 13.57 -7.79
C HIS A 547 -21.89 12.29 -7.95
N ILE A 548 -21.12 12.21 -9.03
CA ILE A 548 -20.18 11.14 -9.31
C ILE A 548 -18.81 11.79 -9.43
N GLU A 549 -17.91 11.45 -8.51
CA GLU A 549 -16.63 12.13 -8.34
C GLU A 549 -15.44 11.26 -8.75
N PRO A 550 -14.42 11.84 -9.41
CA PRO A 550 -13.23 11.10 -9.80
C PRO A 550 -12.36 10.75 -8.59
N ILE A 551 -11.76 9.56 -8.64
CA ILE A 551 -10.82 9.03 -7.66
C ILE A 551 -9.43 9.11 -8.25
N HIS A 552 -8.52 9.79 -7.54
CA HIS A 552 -7.11 9.86 -7.90
C HIS A 552 -6.26 9.13 -6.87
N PRO A 553 -5.12 8.53 -7.28
CA PRO A 553 -4.18 7.95 -6.33
C PRO A 553 -3.67 8.97 -5.31
N GLY A 554 -3.15 8.47 -4.19
CA GLY A 554 -2.30 9.27 -3.29
C GLY A 554 -0.90 9.53 -3.89
N HIS A 555 -0.02 10.15 -3.11
CA HIS A 555 1.39 10.27 -3.52
C HIS A 555 2.11 8.94 -3.34
N TRP A 556 2.49 8.30 -4.46
CA TRP A 556 3.14 6.98 -4.54
C TRP A 556 2.30 5.76 -4.09
N VAL A 557 1.04 6.00 -3.75
CA VAL A 557 0.09 5.00 -3.23
C VAL A 557 -1.23 5.08 -3.95
N GLY A 558 -1.99 4.00 -3.93
CA GLY A 558 -3.39 3.97 -4.36
C GLY A 558 -4.29 4.84 -3.51
N ALA A 559 -5.50 5.08 -4.01
CA ALA A 559 -6.56 5.62 -3.18
C ALA A 559 -6.97 4.61 -2.10
N LYS A 560 -7.65 5.10 -1.07
CA LYS A 560 -8.14 4.31 0.05
C LYS A 560 -9.57 4.68 0.39
N VAL A 561 -10.28 3.80 1.08
CA VAL A 561 -11.63 4.05 1.58
C VAL A 561 -11.66 3.89 3.09
N GLY A 562 -12.42 4.72 3.80
CA GLY A 562 -12.51 4.56 5.24
C GLY A 562 -13.28 5.65 5.95
N ILE A 563 -13.12 5.69 7.27
CA ILE A 563 -13.95 6.47 8.19
C ILE A 563 -13.12 7.49 8.97
N PHE A 564 -13.79 8.52 9.48
CA PHE A 564 -13.12 9.59 10.21
C PHE A 564 -14.07 10.33 11.16
N ALA A 565 -13.48 10.86 12.23
CA ALA A 565 -14.05 11.91 13.06
C ALA A 565 -13.00 13.01 13.19
N VAL A 566 -13.32 14.24 12.77
CA VAL A 566 -12.35 15.35 12.75
C VAL A 566 -13.00 16.64 13.21
N ASP A 567 -12.24 17.49 13.90
CA ASP A 567 -12.59 18.90 14.10
C ASP A 567 -11.77 19.76 13.14
N LEU A 568 -12.44 20.31 12.11
CA LEU A 568 -11.78 21.15 11.10
C LEU A 568 -11.42 22.55 11.59
N LYS A 569 -11.60 22.83 12.88
CA LYS A 569 -11.15 24.06 13.53
C LYS A 569 -9.63 24.09 13.64
N LYS A 570 -9.02 25.21 13.22
CA LYS A 570 -7.59 25.47 13.38
C LYS A 570 -7.25 25.57 14.89
N ARG A 571 -6.50 24.60 15.44
CA ARG A 571 -5.73 24.77 16.68
C ARG A 571 -4.31 25.23 16.31
N ILE A 572 -3.84 26.27 16.98
CA ILE A 572 -2.55 26.95 16.67
C ILE A 572 -1.44 26.51 17.64
N GLU A 573 -1.75 25.71 18.65
CA GLU A 573 -0.78 25.26 19.67
C GLU A 573 -0.88 23.74 19.90
N PRO A 574 0.25 23.02 20.01
CA PRO A 574 0.25 21.61 20.40
C PRO A 574 -0.23 21.45 21.84
N PHE A 575 -1.29 20.69 22.08
CA PHE A 575 -1.66 20.22 23.40
C PHE A 575 -2.01 18.73 23.33
N GLU A 576 -1.46 17.96 24.27
CA GLU A 576 -1.98 16.64 24.63
C GLU A 576 -3.43 16.84 25.12
N LEU A 577 -4.41 16.16 24.53
CA LEU A 577 -5.77 16.17 25.07
C LEU A 577 -5.71 15.52 26.47
N THR A 578 -6.11 16.25 27.49
CA THR A 578 -6.29 15.70 28.83
C THR A 578 -7.60 14.91 28.90
N SER A 579 -7.77 14.03 29.90
CA SER A 579 -9.06 13.35 30.13
C SER A 579 -10.23 14.32 30.27
N ASP A 580 -9.97 15.55 30.73
CA ASP A 580 -10.97 16.61 30.89
C ASP A 580 -11.36 17.25 29.53
N ASP A 581 -10.51 17.14 28.50
CA ASP A 581 -10.81 17.62 27.14
C ASP A 581 -11.71 16.65 26.35
N GLN A 582 -11.75 15.35 26.71
CA GLN A 582 -12.61 14.36 26.03
C GLN A 582 -14.11 14.68 26.17
N ASP A 583 -14.52 15.38 27.24
CA ASP A 583 -15.90 15.85 27.41
C ASP A 583 -16.25 17.06 26.53
N THR A 584 -15.22 17.70 25.94
CA THR A 584 -15.33 18.92 25.13
C THR A 584 -15.22 18.69 23.62
N ILE A 585 -14.81 17.49 23.20
CA ILE A 585 -14.73 17.08 21.79
C ILE A 585 -15.88 16.13 21.44
N GLY A 586 -16.39 16.25 20.22
CA GLY A 586 -17.38 15.32 19.71
C GLY A 586 -16.78 13.98 19.33
N TYR A 587 -17.65 13.00 19.09
CA TYR A 587 -17.23 11.68 18.63
C TYR A 587 -18.26 11.05 17.69
N ALA A 588 -17.82 10.02 16.96
CA ALA A 588 -18.67 9.11 16.23
C ALA A 588 -18.45 7.67 16.71
N GLU A 589 -19.54 6.95 16.95
CA GLU A 589 -19.57 5.52 17.18
C GLU A 589 -19.87 4.81 15.88
N TYR A 590 -18.89 4.07 15.37
CA TYR A 590 -18.99 3.23 14.20
C TYR A 590 -19.20 1.78 14.65
N SER A 591 -20.34 1.20 14.28
CA SER A 591 -20.67 -0.18 14.66
C SER A 591 -20.36 -1.20 13.56
N THR A 592 -20.34 -0.76 12.30
CA THR A 592 -20.04 -1.64 11.16
C THR A 592 -19.29 -0.88 10.06
N PHE A 593 -18.41 -1.60 9.36
CA PHE A 593 -17.85 -1.17 8.09
C PHE A 593 -17.80 -2.39 7.16
N PHE A 594 -18.60 -2.39 6.11
CA PHE A 594 -18.77 -3.53 5.23
C PHE A 594 -18.34 -3.15 3.82
N ILE A 595 -17.53 -4.00 3.19
CA ILE A 595 -17.22 -3.89 1.77
C ILE A 595 -17.84 -5.07 1.03
N GLU A 596 -18.68 -4.78 0.04
CA GLU A 596 -19.27 -5.76 -0.86
C GLU A 596 -18.64 -5.62 -2.25
N GLN A 597 -17.94 -6.66 -2.72
CA GLN A 597 -17.44 -6.69 -4.09
C GLN A 597 -18.60 -6.92 -5.06
N GLN A 598 -18.60 -6.20 -6.17
CA GLN A 598 -19.58 -6.38 -7.24
C GLN A 598 -18.91 -7.12 -8.40
N HIS A 599 -19.49 -8.28 -8.77
CA HIS A 599 -19.01 -9.12 -9.87
C HIS A 599 -19.55 -8.70 -11.23
#